data_AF-A0A7N2LCH8-F1
#
_entry.id   AF-A0A7N2LCH8-F1
#
_cell.length_a   1.000
_cell.length_b   1.000
_cell.length_c   1.000
_cell.angle_alpha   90.00
_cell.angle_beta   90.00
_cell.angle_gamma   90.00
#
_symmetry.space_group_name_H-M   'P 1'
#
loop_
_entity.id
_entity.type
_entity.pdbx_description
1 polymer ?
#
loop_
_entity_poly.entity_id
_entity_poly.type
_entity_poly.pdbx_seq_one_letter_code
_entity_poly.pdbx_strand_id
1 'polypeptide(L)'
;MQRFYQDYYKNYIQALQNAADKHDCAQLTKAYQTASVLFEVLKAMAMSIEILQAHAKVEEKKQLYKPYNILPLDPDSENQAIMRYPEIQASVSALCNIRGLPWPKDHQKKVNEDILDWLQAMFGFQKDNVENQREHLILLLANVRIRQFPKPDQQPKLRSCSDRTDEETF
;
A
#
# COMPACT_ATOMS: atom_id res chain seq x y z
N MET A 1 1.91 12.10 30.21
CA MET A 1 1.35 11.69 28.91
C MET A 1 1.95 12.41 27.71
N GLN A 2 2.03 13.75 27.67
CA GLN A 2 2.54 14.47 26.47
C GLN A 2 3.97 14.10 26.07
N ARG A 3 4.90 14.05 27.04
CA ARG A 3 6.29 13.63 26.81
C ARG A 3 6.39 12.21 26.25
N PHE A 4 5.55 11.30 26.74
CA PHE A 4 5.53 9.92 26.26
C PHE A 4 5.10 9.82 24.80
N TYR A 5 4.08 10.58 24.38
CA TYR A 5 3.66 10.61 22.97
C TYR A 5 4.73 11.20 22.05
N GLN A 6 5.39 12.27 22.47
CA GLN A 6 6.49 12.86 21.71
C GLN A 6 7.67 11.90 21.57
N ASP A 7 8.02 11.20 22.64
CA ASP A 7 9.08 10.20 22.66
C ASP A 7 8.73 8.99 21.78
N TYR A 8 7.50 8.49 21.88
CA TYR A 8 6.98 7.41 21.05
C TYR A 8 7.02 7.77 19.55
N TYR A 9 6.58 8.97 19.18
CA TYR A 9 6.60 9.42 17.79
C TYR A 9 8.03 9.52 17.24
N LYS A 10 8.95 10.15 17.99
CA LYS A 10 10.33 10.38 17.53
C LYS A 10 11.17 9.11 17.52
N ASN A 11 11.11 8.31 18.57
CA ASN A 11 12.04 7.20 18.73
C ASN A 11 11.51 5.90 18.10
N TYR A 12 10.19 5.72 18.05
CA TYR A 12 9.59 4.48 17.54
C TYR A 12 9.05 4.65 16.12
N ILE A 13 8.15 5.61 15.88
CA ILE A 13 7.54 5.79 14.55
C ILE A 13 8.56 6.29 13.52
N GLN A 14 9.37 7.31 13.83
CA GLN A 14 10.38 7.77 12.87
C GLN A 14 11.48 6.73 12.63
N ALA A 15 11.87 5.97 13.66
CA ALA A 15 12.84 4.89 13.48
C ALA A 15 12.30 3.80 12.54
N LEU A 16 11.04 3.39 12.71
CA LEU A 16 10.37 2.43 11.82
C LEU A 16 10.22 2.96 10.39
N GLN A 17 10.00 4.27 10.21
CA GLN A 17 9.94 4.89 8.87
C GLN A 17 11.32 4.95 8.19
N ASN A 18 12.39 5.13 8.97
CA ASN A 18 13.76 5.27 8.47
C ASN A 18 14.48 3.93 8.32
N ALA A 19 13.94 2.84 8.86
CA ALA A 19 14.51 1.50 8.73
C ALA A 19 14.50 1.07 7.26
N ALA A 20 15.67 0.67 6.75
CA ALA A 20 15.87 0.32 5.34
C ALA A 20 15.07 -0.93 4.89
N ASP A 21 14.71 -1.80 5.82
CA ASP A 21 13.84 -2.95 5.58
C ASP A 21 12.37 -2.51 5.63
N LYS A 22 11.85 -2.13 4.45
CA LYS A 22 10.45 -1.80 4.16
C LYS A 22 9.42 -2.90 4.50
N HIS A 23 9.84 -4.01 5.12
CA HIS A 23 9.01 -5.18 5.40
C HIS A 23 8.15 -5.10 6.66
N ASP A 24 8.34 -4.08 7.50
CA ASP A 24 7.60 -3.92 8.75
C ASP A 24 6.33 -3.05 8.61
N CYS A 25 5.66 -3.11 7.46
CA CYS A 25 4.37 -2.44 7.25
C CYS A 25 3.34 -2.80 8.34
N ALA A 26 3.30 -4.06 8.78
CA ALA A 26 2.44 -4.49 9.87
C ALA A 26 2.78 -3.81 11.22
N GLN A 27 4.07 -3.64 11.53
CA GLN A 27 4.51 -2.94 12.73
C GLN A 27 4.21 -1.44 12.65
N LEU A 28 4.41 -0.82 11.48
CA LEU A 28 4.05 0.57 11.21
C LEU A 28 2.54 0.79 11.39
N THR A 29 1.69 -0.06 10.82
CA THR A 29 0.23 0.01 11.00
C THR A 29 -0.14 -0.04 12.49
N LYS A 30 0.45 -0.98 13.23
CA LYS A 30 0.23 -1.11 14.68
C LYS A 30 0.74 0.11 15.46
N ALA A 31 1.85 0.69 15.04
CA ALA A 31 2.42 1.89 15.64
C ALA A 31 1.51 3.11 15.43
N TYR A 32 0.98 3.30 14.22
CA TYR A 32 0.01 4.37 13.93
C TYR A 32 -1.32 4.17 14.68
N GLN A 33 -1.82 2.93 14.77
CA GLN A 33 -3.00 2.63 15.59
C GLN A 33 -2.77 2.99 17.06
N THR A 34 -1.61 2.62 17.61
CA THR A 34 -1.24 2.93 18.99
C THR A 34 -1.11 4.44 19.20
N ALA A 35 -0.46 5.16 18.28
CA ALA A 35 -0.38 6.63 18.33
C ALA A 35 -1.75 7.31 18.26
N SER A 36 -2.69 6.78 17.47
CA SER A 36 -4.06 7.28 17.40
C SER A 36 -4.77 7.15 18.76
N VAL A 37 -4.65 6.00 19.43
CA VAL A 37 -5.19 5.79 20.79
C VAL A 37 -4.53 6.72 21.81
N LEU A 38 -3.20 6.85 21.77
CA LEU A 38 -2.47 7.75 22.67
C LEU A 38 -2.86 9.23 22.48
N PHE A 39 -3.15 9.63 21.24
CA PHE A 39 -3.61 10.97 20.92
C PHE A 39 -5.00 11.25 21.50
N GLU A 40 -5.95 10.31 21.39
CA GLU A 40 -7.29 10.49 21.97
C GLU A 40 -7.23 10.66 23.50
N VAL A 41 -6.37 9.90 24.19
CA VAL A 41 -6.13 10.07 25.63
C VAL A 41 -5.55 11.46 25.94
N LEU A 42 -4.63 11.96 25.10
CA LEU A 42 -4.03 13.29 25.27
C LEU A 42 -5.00 14.43 25.00
N LYS A 43 -5.85 14.28 23.98
CA LYS A 43 -6.90 15.25 23.64
C LYS A 43 -7.83 15.49 24.83
N ALA A 44 -8.11 14.46 25.63
CA ALA A 44 -8.90 14.57 26.85
C ALA A 44 -8.19 15.28 28.03
N MET A 45 -6.86 15.46 27.98
CA MET A 45 -6.03 15.97 29.09
C MET A 45 -5.40 17.36 28.85
N ALA A 46 -5.86 18.09 27.83
CA ALA A 46 -5.37 19.39 27.33
C ALA A 46 -4.30 19.30 26.22
N MET A 47 -4.45 20.18 25.22
CA MET A 47 -3.88 20.05 23.88
C MET A 47 -2.85 21.15 23.61
N SER A 48 -1.63 20.76 23.15
CA SER A 48 -0.63 21.71 22.65
C SER A 48 -0.53 21.65 21.12
N ILE A 49 -0.18 22.77 20.48
CA ILE A 49 -0.13 22.91 19.02
C ILE A 49 0.82 21.89 18.37
N GLU A 50 1.93 21.57 19.04
CA GLU A 50 2.91 20.59 18.56
C GLU A 50 2.34 19.16 18.46
N ILE A 51 1.48 18.76 19.40
CA ILE A 51 0.86 17.42 19.40
C ILE A 51 -0.16 17.31 18.27
N LEU A 52 -0.92 18.38 18.00
CA LEU A 52 -1.84 18.46 16.85
C LEU A 52 -1.11 18.25 15.52
N GLN A 53 0.03 18.94 15.33
CA GLN A 53 0.82 18.80 14.11
C GLN A 53 1.43 17.41 13.97
N ALA A 54 1.94 16.83 15.05
CA ALA A 54 2.46 15.47 15.04
C ALA A 54 1.35 14.45 14.71
N HIS A 55 0.17 14.61 15.29
CA HIS A 55 -0.94 13.71 15.02
C HIS A 55 -1.50 13.84 13.60
N ALA A 56 -1.54 15.04 13.03
CA ALA A 56 -1.92 15.22 11.62
C ALA A 56 -1.02 14.40 10.68
N LYS A 57 0.29 14.38 10.94
CA LYS A 57 1.26 13.56 10.20
C LYS A 57 1.06 12.05 10.43
N VAL A 58 0.73 11.64 11.66
CA VAL A 58 0.37 10.25 11.99
C VAL A 58 -0.84 9.82 11.19
N GLU A 59 -1.88 10.66 11.13
CA GLU A 59 -3.15 10.28 10.49
C GLU A 59 -3.05 10.28 8.96
N GLU A 60 -2.29 11.21 8.37
CA GLU A 60 -1.94 11.19 6.95
C GLU A 60 -1.21 9.89 6.57
N LYS A 61 -0.19 9.51 7.35
CA LYS A 61 0.55 8.27 7.08
C LYS A 61 -0.24 7.00 7.40
N LYS A 62 -1.12 7.02 8.40
CA LYS A 62 -2.00 5.89 8.72
C LYS A 62 -2.95 5.55 7.58
N GLN A 63 -3.43 6.57 6.84
CA GLN A 63 -4.24 6.36 5.63
C GLN A 63 -3.48 5.64 4.51
N LEU A 64 -2.13 5.67 4.54
CA LEU A 64 -1.26 4.96 3.62
C LEU A 64 -1.20 3.46 3.89
N TYR A 65 -1.14 3.08 5.17
CA TYR A 65 -0.95 1.69 5.60
C TYR A 65 -2.31 1.05 5.96
N LYS A 66 -3.13 0.80 4.94
CA LYS A 66 -4.40 0.10 5.11
C LYS A 66 -4.17 -1.42 5.32
N PRO A 67 -4.90 -2.08 6.24
CA PRO A 67 -4.73 -3.52 6.50
C PRO A 67 -5.06 -4.41 5.31
N TYR A 68 -5.94 -3.92 4.44
CA TYR A 68 -6.41 -4.62 3.26
C TYR A 68 -5.92 -3.77 2.09
N ASN A 69 -4.75 -4.12 1.55
CA ASN A 69 -4.19 -3.67 0.28
C ASN A 69 -2.78 -4.27 0.14
N ILE A 70 -2.59 -5.16 -0.83
CA ILE A 70 -1.33 -5.88 -1.08
C ILE A 70 -0.39 -5.02 -1.93
N LEU A 71 -0.94 -4.13 -2.75
CA LEU A 71 -0.16 -3.28 -3.63
C LEU A 71 0.04 -1.92 -2.98
N PRO A 72 1.29 -1.54 -2.73
CA PRO A 72 1.60 -0.28 -2.09
C PRO A 72 1.64 0.80 -3.19
N LEU A 73 0.46 1.26 -3.59
CA LEU A 73 0.27 2.21 -4.69
C LEU A 73 0.57 3.66 -4.31
N ASP A 74 1.06 3.88 -3.09
CA ASP A 74 1.49 5.18 -2.63
C ASP A 74 2.84 5.62 -3.24
N PRO A 75 3.06 6.94 -3.39
CA PRO A 75 4.30 7.48 -3.96
C PRO A 75 5.57 7.03 -3.20
N ASP A 76 5.48 6.84 -1.88
CA ASP A 76 6.62 6.44 -1.06
C ASP A 76 7.01 4.95 -1.23
N SER A 77 6.14 4.17 -1.88
CA SER A 77 6.26 2.73 -2.03
C SER A 77 6.63 2.24 -3.43
N GLU A 78 6.92 3.15 -4.37
CA GLU A 78 7.39 2.80 -5.72
C GLU A 78 8.59 1.84 -5.72
N ASN A 79 9.45 1.92 -4.69
CA ASN A 79 10.64 1.08 -4.56
C ASN A 79 10.41 -0.32 -3.99
N GLN A 80 9.18 -0.68 -3.59
CA GLN A 80 8.86 -2.01 -3.05
C GLN A 80 9.04 -3.10 -4.12
N ALA A 81 9.45 -4.30 -3.70
CA ALA A 81 9.83 -5.37 -4.62
C ALA A 81 8.71 -5.74 -5.62
N ILE A 82 7.45 -5.78 -5.14
CA ILE A 82 6.28 -6.08 -5.99
C ILE A 82 6.03 -5.03 -7.08
N MET A 83 6.38 -3.76 -6.82
CA MET A 83 6.22 -2.67 -7.79
C MET A 83 7.29 -2.67 -8.89
N ARG A 84 8.34 -3.50 -8.75
CA ARG A 84 9.40 -3.66 -9.77
C ARG A 84 9.03 -4.65 -10.86
N TYR A 85 7.95 -5.42 -10.69
CA TYR A 85 7.50 -6.33 -11.74
C TYR A 85 6.96 -5.54 -12.93
N PRO A 86 7.51 -5.73 -14.15
CA PRO A 86 7.10 -4.94 -15.32
C PRO A 86 5.62 -5.18 -15.67
N GLU A 87 5.06 -6.33 -15.31
CA GLU A 87 3.65 -6.65 -15.52
C GLU A 87 2.73 -5.84 -14.60
N ILE A 88 3.16 -5.61 -13.36
CA ILE A 88 2.46 -4.72 -12.42
C ILE A 88 2.56 -3.27 -12.92
N GLN A 89 3.77 -2.80 -13.24
CA GLN A 89 3.99 -1.43 -13.74
C GLN A 89 3.17 -1.11 -14.98
N ALA A 90 3.12 -2.05 -15.92
CA ALA A 90 2.37 -1.84 -17.14
C ALA A 90 0.85 -1.90 -16.93
N SER A 91 0.37 -2.69 -15.96
CA SER A 91 -1.04 -2.71 -15.57
C SER A 91 -1.44 -1.39 -14.92
N VAL A 92 -0.62 -0.87 -13.99
CA VAL A 92 -0.82 0.47 -13.40
C VAL A 92 -0.82 1.54 -14.49
N SER A 93 0.16 1.52 -15.39
CA SER A 93 0.27 2.49 -16.50
C SER A 93 -0.94 2.45 -17.43
N ALA A 94 -1.52 1.26 -17.67
CA ALA A 94 -2.71 1.11 -18.49
C ALA A 94 -3.94 1.75 -17.82
N LEU A 95 -4.10 1.61 -16.50
CA LEU A 95 -5.19 2.24 -15.75
C LEU A 95 -5.05 3.77 -15.68
N CYS A 96 -3.82 4.28 -15.64
CA CYS A 96 -3.53 5.72 -15.69
C CYS A 96 -3.74 6.35 -17.09
N ASN A 97 -4.11 5.57 -18.11
CA ASN A 97 -4.41 6.11 -19.44
C ASN A 97 -5.82 6.73 -19.50
N ILE A 98 -6.00 7.86 -18.81
CA ILE A 98 -7.26 8.59 -18.66
C ILE A 98 -7.38 9.79 -19.62
N ARG A 99 -6.61 9.80 -20.71
CA ARG A 99 -6.62 10.91 -21.68
C ARG A 99 -7.99 11.01 -22.35
N GLY A 100 -8.57 12.21 -22.35
CA GLY A 100 -9.86 12.48 -23.00
C GLY A 100 -11.10 12.18 -22.16
N LEU A 101 -10.94 11.73 -20.90
CA LEU A 101 -12.09 11.53 -20.02
C LEU A 101 -12.70 12.87 -19.58
N PRO A 102 -14.04 12.98 -19.53
CA PRO A 102 -14.72 14.18 -19.05
C PRO A 102 -14.72 14.20 -17.52
N TRP A 103 -13.95 15.11 -16.94
CA TRP A 103 -13.90 15.29 -15.48
C TRP A 103 -14.96 16.29 -15.00
N PRO A 104 -15.46 16.14 -13.75
CA PRO A 104 -16.30 17.16 -13.13
C PRO A 104 -15.61 18.53 -13.11
N LYS A 105 -16.38 19.62 -13.24
CA LYS A 105 -15.84 20.99 -13.36
C LYS A 105 -14.97 21.41 -12.19
N ASP A 106 -15.29 20.93 -10.99
CA ASP A 106 -14.58 21.26 -9.75
C ASP A 106 -13.55 20.21 -9.34
N HIS A 107 -13.21 19.27 -10.24
CA HIS A 107 -12.27 18.20 -9.94
C HIS A 107 -10.83 18.72 -9.84
N GLN A 108 -10.23 18.54 -8.67
CA GLN A 108 -8.80 18.80 -8.47
C GLN A 108 -8.01 17.55 -8.86
N LYS A 109 -7.31 17.63 -9.99
CA LYS A 109 -6.45 16.54 -10.46
C LYS A 109 -5.38 16.21 -9.43
N LYS A 110 -5.37 14.97 -8.97
CA LYS A 110 -4.30 14.40 -8.17
C LYS A 110 -3.20 13.81 -9.04
N VAL A 111 -2.02 13.67 -8.47
CA VAL A 111 -0.91 12.92 -9.08
C VAL A 111 -1.29 11.44 -9.08
N ASN A 112 -1.05 10.75 -10.20
CA ASN A 112 -1.35 9.32 -10.39
C ASN A 112 -2.84 8.94 -10.36
N GLU A 113 -3.74 9.84 -10.81
CA GLU A 113 -5.14 9.46 -11.01
C GLU A 113 -5.32 8.42 -12.12
N ASP A 114 -6.20 7.47 -11.86
CA ASP A 114 -6.55 6.42 -12.80
C ASP A 114 -8.05 6.41 -13.15
N ILE A 115 -8.41 5.48 -14.01
CA ILE A 115 -9.80 5.31 -14.47
C ILE A 115 -10.78 5.04 -13.31
N LEU A 116 -10.32 4.44 -12.21
CA LEU A 116 -11.16 4.16 -11.06
C LEU A 116 -11.37 5.41 -10.19
N ASP A 117 -10.38 6.30 -10.10
CA ASP A 117 -10.59 7.64 -9.51
C ASP A 117 -11.60 8.44 -10.32
N TRP A 118 -11.55 8.33 -11.65
CA TRP A 118 -12.55 8.94 -12.52
C TRP A 118 -13.95 8.38 -12.26
N LEU A 119 -14.10 7.05 -12.20
CA LEU A 119 -15.37 6.41 -11.86
C LEU A 119 -15.86 6.82 -10.47
N GLN A 120 -14.96 6.94 -9.50
CA GLN A 120 -15.31 7.45 -8.18
C GLN A 120 -15.86 8.87 -8.24
N ALA A 121 -15.18 9.77 -8.96
CA ALA A 121 -15.59 11.17 -9.07
C ALA A 121 -16.94 11.34 -9.78
N MET A 122 -17.23 10.49 -10.77
CA MET A 122 -18.46 10.56 -11.56
C MET A 122 -19.67 9.92 -10.87
N PHE A 123 -19.46 8.79 -10.19
CA PHE A 123 -20.56 7.96 -9.67
C PHE A 123 -20.62 7.90 -8.14
N GLY A 124 -19.63 8.46 -7.44
CA GLY A 124 -19.62 8.52 -5.98
C GLY A 124 -19.32 7.19 -5.29
N PHE A 125 -18.56 6.29 -5.93
CA PHE A 125 -18.17 5.02 -5.31
C PHE A 125 -17.40 5.24 -4.01
N GLN A 126 -17.67 4.39 -3.00
CA GLN A 126 -16.91 4.40 -1.75
C GLN A 126 -15.42 4.18 -2.00
N LYS A 127 -14.57 4.96 -1.32
CA LYS A 127 -13.11 4.95 -1.47
C LYS A 127 -12.48 3.57 -1.30
N ASP A 128 -12.86 2.85 -0.26
CA ASP A 128 -12.24 1.54 0.01
C ASP A 128 -12.63 0.49 -1.02
N ASN A 129 -13.84 0.57 -1.60
CA ASN A 129 -14.25 -0.32 -2.68
C ASN A 129 -13.43 -0.06 -3.94
N VAL A 130 -13.17 1.21 -4.25
CA VAL A 130 -12.36 1.63 -5.39
C VAL A 130 -10.93 1.13 -5.26
N GLU A 131 -10.32 1.33 -4.09
CA GLU A 131 -8.96 0.85 -3.81
C GLU A 131 -8.85 -0.67 -3.90
N ASN A 132 -9.77 -1.42 -3.26
CA ASN A 132 -9.77 -2.88 -3.34
C ASN A 132 -9.91 -3.37 -4.79
N GLN A 133 -10.80 -2.75 -5.58
CA GLN A 133 -10.99 -3.15 -6.97
C GLN A 133 -9.82 -2.78 -7.87
N ARG A 134 -9.15 -1.67 -7.58
CA ARG A 134 -7.90 -1.26 -8.25
C ARG A 134 -6.84 -2.33 -8.13
N GLU A 135 -6.59 -2.79 -6.91
CA GLU A 135 -5.58 -3.83 -6.69
C GLU A 135 -5.94 -5.13 -7.38
N HIS A 136 -7.19 -5.57 -7.23
CA HIS A 136 -7.67 -6.79 -7.86
C HIS A 136 -7.50 -6.74 -9.38
N LEU A 137 -7.84 -5.60 -10.00
CA LEU A 137 -7.70 -5.41 -11.43
C LEU A 137 -6.23 -5.38 -11.88
N ILE A 138 -5.35 -4.70 -11.13
CA ILE A 138 -3.90 -4.68 -11.43
C ILE A 138 -3.33 -6.10 -11.37
N LEU A 139 -3.63 -6.86 -10.31
CA LEU A 139 -3.13 -8.23 -10.16
C LEU A 139 -3.67 -9.16 -11.24
N LEU A 140 -4.95 -9.02 -11.61
CA LEU A 140 -5.56 -9.79 -12.69
C LEU A 140 -4.89 -9.50 -14.05
N LEU A 141 -4.72 -8.22 -14.39
CA LEU A 141 -4.07 -7.79 -15.63
C LEU A 141 -2.62 -8.26 -15.71
N ALA A 142 -1.87 -8.13 -14.60
CA ALA A 142 -0.51 -8.63 -14.52
C ALA A 142 -0.46 -10.15 -14.72
N ASN A 143 -1.35 -10.90 -14.05
CA ASN A 143 -1.46 -12.36 -14.21
C ASN A 143 -1.78 -12.77 -15.65
N VAL A 144 -2.71 -12.07 -16.32
CA VAL A 144 -3.04 -12.33 -17.73
C VAL A 144 -1.83 -12.06 -18.62
N ARG A 145 -1.12 -10.95 -18.39
CA ARG A 145 0.07 -10.58 -19.16
C ARG A 145 1.19 -11.61 -19.02
N ILE A 146 1.44 -12.13 -17.83
CA ILE A 146 2.43 -13.20 -17.59
C ILE A 146 2.07 -14.45 -18.40
N ARG A 147 0.79 -14.82 -18.44
CA ARG A 147 0.32 -16.00 -19.20
C ARG A 147 0.42 -15.81 -20.71
N GLN A 148 0.17 -14.61 -21.20
CA GLN A 148 0.24 -14.29 -22.63
C GLN A 148 1.68 -14.18 -23.13
N PHE A 149 2.59 -13.67 -22.30
CA PHE A 149 4.00 -13.46 -22.64
C PHE A 149 4.90 -14.15 -21.61
N PRO A 150 4.90 -15.49 -21.57
CA PRO A 150 5.74 -16.22 -20.62
C PRO A 150 7.21 -15.95 -20.92
N LYS A 151 7.94 -15.45 -19.93
CA LYS A 151 9.39 -15.28 -20.02
C LYS A 151 10.06 -16.66 -19.96
N PRO A 152 10.92 -17.02 -20.94
CA PRO A 152 11.53 -18.35 -21.00
C PRO A 152 12.38 -18.68 -19.76
N ASP A 153 13.01 -17.68 -19.14
CA ASP A 153 13.90 -17.86 -17.98
C ASP A 153 13.20 -17.90 -16.61
N GLN A 154 11.89 -17.65 -16.54
CA GLN A 154 11.12 -17.61 -15.30
C GLN A 154 10.20 -18.82 -15.09
N GLN A 155 10.33 -19.88 -15.89
CA GLN A 155 9.62 -21.11 -15.59
C GLN A 155 10.01 -21.57 -14.18
N PRO A 156 9.05 -21.72 -13.25
CA PRO A 156 9.35 -22.34 -11.99
C PRO A 156 9.80 -23.76 -12.34
N LYS A 157 11.03 -24.11 -11.98
CA LYS A 157 11.36 -25.52 -11.74
C LYS A 157 10.46 -25.95 -10.59
N LEU A 158 9.24 -26.36 -10.93
CA LEU A 158 8.44 -27.21 -10.06
C LEU A 158 9.32 -28.43 -9.86
N ARG A 159 10.01 -28.50 -8.72
CA ARG A 159 10.61 -29.75 -8.28
C ARG A 159 9.44 -30.71 -8.18
N SER A 160 9.32 -31.62 -9.13
CA SER A 160 8.40 -32.73 -9.00
C SER A 160 8.77 -33.41 -7.69
N CYS A 161 7.83 -33.52 -6.76
CA CYS A 161 7.94 -34.45 -5.64
C CYS A 161 7.88 -35.87 -6.24
N SER A 162 8.98 -36.31 -6.82
CA SER A 162 9.13 -37.66 -7.38
C SER A 162 10.57 -38.16 -7.27
N ASP A 163 11.32 -37.69 -6.27
CA ASP A 163 12.53 -38.37 -5.78
C ASP A 163 12.23 -38.88 -4.37
N ARG A 164 11.37 -39.89 -4.31
CA ARG A 164 11.44 -40.92 -3.27
C ARG A 164 11.66 -42.21 -4.04
N THR A 165 12.89 -42.45 -4.45
CA THR A 165 13.32 -43.80 -4.78
C THR A 165 13.49 -44.53 -3.46
N ASP A 166 12.58 -45.46 -3.24
CA ASP A 166 12.66 -46.48 -2.22
C ASP A 166 13.98 -47.25 -2.40
N GLU A 167 14.88 -47.18 -1.42
CA GLU A 167 15.83 -48.27 -1.16
C GLU A 167 15.51 -48.82 0.24
N GLU A 168 14.49 -49.66 0.27
CA GLU A 168 14.47 -50.80 1.18
C GLU A 168 15.48 -51.82 0.64
N THR A 169 16.59 -52.05 1.35
CA THR A 169 17.19 -53.39 1.43
C THR A 169 17.84 -53.58 2.78
N PHE A 170 17.61 -54.78 3.32
CA PHE A 170 18.04 -55.31 4.62
C PHE A 170 19.53 -55.14 4.93
#